data_AF-A0A9X2M225-F1
#
_entry.id   AF-A0A9X2M225-F1
#
_cell.length_a   1.000
_cell.length_b   1.000
_cell.length_c   1.000
_cell.angle_alpha   90.00
_cell.angle_beta   90.00
_cell.angle_gamma   90.00
#
_symmetry.space_group_name_H-M   'P 1'
#
loop_
_entity.id
_entity.type
_entity.pdbx_description
1 polymer ?
#
loop_
_entity_poly.entity_id
_entity_poly.type
_entity_poly.pdbx_seq_one_letter_code
_entity_poly.pdbx_strand_id
1 'polypeptide(L)' 'MTSRSEAAGTTPLPQSIALRSAENDLQRLRGRLRTVAEFIHDPAIDFAARHALAQRLGLPVPTSAPAARQTKEATR' A
#
# COMPACT_ATOMS: atom_id res chain seq x y z
N MET A 1 36.39 -42.40 -16.96
CA MET A 1 36.77 -41.15 -16.27
C MET A 1 35.57 -40.69 -15.45
N THR A 2 35.81 -40.52 -14.16
CA THR A 2 34.82 -40.51 -13.08
C THR A 2 33.98 -39.24 -13.04
N SER A 3 32.69 -39.47 -12.79
CA SER A 3 31.60 -38.56 -12.49
C SER A 3 31.99 -37.36 -11.61
N ARG A 4 31.60 -36.15 -12.04
CA ARG A 4 31.48 -34.98 -11.16
C ARG A 4 29.99 -34.79 -10.85
N SER A 5 29.56 -35.37 -9.73
CA SER A 5 28.23 -35.12 -9.16
C SER A 5 28.30 -33.80 -8.38
N GLU A 6 28.03 -32.68 -9.05
CA GLU A 6 27.80 -31.39 -8.40
C GLU A 6 26.31 -31.27 -8.06
N ALA A 7 25.87 -32.04 -7.07
CA ALA A 7 24.56 -31.89 -6.44
C ALA A 7 24.70 -31.47 -4.96
N ALA A 8 25.76 -30.75 -4.63
CA ALA A 8 25.96 -30.17 -3.31
C ALA A 8 25.19 -28.84 -3.20
N GLY A 9 23.95 -28.94 -2.73
CA GLY A 9 23.44 -28.02 -1.70
C GLY A 9 23.15 -26.57 -2.12
N THR A 10 22.12 -26.35 -2.92
CA THR A 10 21.47 -25.03 -3.02
C THR A 10 20.45 -24.80 -1.90
N THR A 11 20.55 -25.52 -0.77
CA THR A 11 19.66 -25.31 0.37
C THR A 11 19.98 -23.94 0.98
N PRO A 12 19.06 -22.98 0.94
CA PRO A 12 19.31 -21.65 1.48
C PRO A 12 19.57 -21.76 2.99
N LEU A 13 20.58 -21.05 3.48
CA LEU A 13 20.85 -21.00 4.91
C LEU A 13 19.62 -20.45 5.66
N PRO A 14 19.31 -20.89 6.89
CA PRO A 14 18.13 -20.44 7.64
C PRO A 14 17.97 -18.91 7.70
N GLN A 15 19.07 -18.20 7.85
CA GLN A 15 19.13 -16.73 7.83
C GLN A 15 18.67 -16.12 6.49
N SER A 16 18.98 -16.75 5.36
CA SER A 16 18.54 -16.30 4.04
C SER A 16 17.04 -16.50 3.83
N ILE A 17 16.47 -17.55 4.43
CA ILE A 17 15.03 -17.82 4.43
C ILE A 17 14.31 -16.77 5.28
N ALA A 18 14.80 -16.50 6.49
CA ALA A 18 14.24 -15.50 7.39
C ALA A 18 14.30 -14.09 6.79
N LEU A 19 15.44 -13.72 6.17
CA LEU A 19 15.60 -12.43 5.48
C LEU A 19 14.58 -12.30 4.33
N ARG A 20 14.45 -13.33 3.49
CA ARG A 20 13.48 -13.33 2.39
C ARG A 20 12.04 -13.21 2.90
N SER A 21 11.72 -13.84 4.02
CA SER A 21 10.39 -13.67 4.65
C SER A 21 10.16 -12.23 5.08
N ALA A 22 11.14 -11.61 5.75
CA ALA A 22 11.05 -10.22 6.18
C ALA A 22 10.92 -9.25 4.98
N GLU A 23 11.65 -9.50 3.89
CA GLU A 23 11.54 -8.73 2.64
C GLU A 23 10.14 -8.83 2.03
N ASN A 24 9.56 -10.04 2.00
CA ASN A 24 8.20 -10.26 1.52
C ASN A 24 7.17 -9.53 2.37
N ASP A 25 7.30 -9.58 3.71
CA ASP A 25 6.40 -8.89 4.62
C ASP A 25 6.52 -7.37 4.50
N LEU A 26 7.73 -6.85 4.32
CA LEU A 26 7.95 -5.43 4.04
C LEU A 26 7.32 -5.01 2.71
N GLN A 27 7.44 -5.83 1.66
CA GLN A 27 6.79 -5.57 0.38
C GLN A 27 5.26 -5.52 0.52
N ARG A 28 4.67 -6.46 1.26
CA ARG A 28 3.22 -6.47 1.55
C ARG A 28 2.79 -5.24 2.33
N LEU A 29 3.55 -4.85 3.36
CA LEU A 29 3.27 -3.65 4.15
C LEU A 29 3.32 -2.39 3.29
N ARG A 30 4.36 -2.23 2.46
CA ARG A 30 4.49 -1.11 1.51
C ARG A 30 3.32 -1.05 0.53
N GLY A 31 2.87 -2.20 0.02
CA GLY A 31 1.68 -2.29 -0.83
C GLY A 31 0.42 -1.79 -0.13
N ARG A 32 0.19 -2.23 1.11
CA ARG A 32 -0.97 -1.78 1.91
C ARG A 32 -0.93 -0.28 2.19
N LEU A 33 0.23 0.28 2.54
CA LEU A 33 0.39 1.72 2.76
C LEU A 33 0.11 2.52 1.49
N ARG A 34 0.55 2.03 0.33
CA ARG A 34 0.23 2.64 -0.96
C ARG A 34 -1.27 2.68 -1.22
N THR A 35 -1.98 1.57 -1.03
CA THR A 35 -3.44 1.52 -1.22
C THR A 35 -4.18 2.49 -0.29
N VAL A 36 -3.74 2.62 0.96
CA VAL A 36 -4.32 3.58 1.90
C VAL A 36 -4.07 5.03 1.45
N ALA A 37 -2.86 5.34 0.98
CA ALA A 37 -2.56 6.66 0.45
C ALA A 37 -3.40 6.98 -0.79
N GLU A 38 -3.55 6.03 -1.72
CA GLU A 38 -4.42 6.16 -2.89
C GLU A 38 -5.87 6.45 -2.47
N PHE A 39 -6.42 5.72 -1.48
CA PHE A 39 -7.76 5.98 -0.94
C PHE A 39 -7.90 7.38 -0.34
N ILE A 40 -6.95 7.82 0.49
CA ILE A 40 -7.00 9.12 1.18
C ILE A 40 -6.95 10.29 0.17
N HIS A 41 -6.24 10.11 -0.94
CA HIS A 41 -6.06 11.15 -1.94
C HIS A 41 -7.01 11.06 -3.14
N ASP A 42 -7.85 10.02 -3.24
CA ASP A 42 -8.83 9.89 -4.31
C ASP A 42 -10.02 10.85 -4.12
N PRO A 43 -10.19 11.87 -4.98
CA PRO A 43 -11.29 12.83 -4.85
C PRO A 43 -12.67 12.22 -5.15
N ALA A 44 -12.75 11.04 -5.77
CA ALA A 44 -14.01 10.35 -6.04
C ALA A 44 -14.63 9.73 -4.78
N ILE A 45 -13.83 9.54 -3.73
CA ILE A 45 -14.27 8.99 -2.45
C ILE A 45 -14.76 10.13 -1.54
N ASP A 46 -15.82 9.85 -0.79
CA ASP A 46 -16.39 10.79 0.17
C ASP A 46 -15.32 11.43 1.09
N PHE A 47 -15.42 12.75 1.24
CA PHE A 47 -14.43 13.51 2.00
C PHE A 47 -14.43 13.12 3.49
N ALA A 48 -15.58 12.87 4.10
CA ALA A 48 -15.65 12.48 5.51
C ALA A 48 -14.99 11.12 5.74
N ALA A 49 -15.19 10.17 4.83
CA ALA A 49 -14.52 8.86 4.86
C ALA A 49 -12.98 9.00 4.75
N ARG A 50 -12.48 9.80 3.81
CA ARG A 50 -11.04 10.05 3.65
C ARG A 50 -10.44 10.77 4.87
N HIS A 51 -11.15 11.76 5.39
CA HIS A 51 -10.75 12.54 6.56
C HIS A 51 -10.70 11.70 7.84
N ALA A 52 -11.72 10.88 8.09
CA ALA A 52 -11.79 9.99 9.26
C ALA A 52 -10.67 8.95 9.24
N LEU A 53 -10.38 8.37 8.07
CA LEU A 53 -9.30 7.40 7.93
C LEU A 53 -7.92 8.06 8.14
N ALA A 54 -7.67 9.22 7.53
CA ALA A 54 -6.42 9.94 7.70
C ALA A 54 -6.16 10.29 9.18
N GLN A 55 -7.18 10.78 9.88
CA GLN A 55 -7.09 11.05 11.32
C GLN A 55 -6.78 9.80 12.13
N ARG A 56 -7.49 8.70 11.88
CA ARG A 56 -7.31 7.45 12.63
C ARG A 56 -5.90 6.86 12.46
N LEU A 57 -5.26 7.14 11.33
CA LEU A 57 -3.90 6.69 11.02
C LEU A 57 -2.82 7.72 11.36
N GLY A 58 -3.19 8.90 11.87
CA GLY A 58 -2.24 9.99 12.15
C GLY A 58 -1.54 10.54 10.90
N LEU A 59 -2.20 10.44 9.73
CA LEU A 59 -1.66 10.86 8.44
C LEU A 59 -2.10 12.30 8.09
N PRO A 60 -1.35 13.00 7.22
CA PRO A 60 -1.79 14.29 6.70
C PRO A 60 -3.16 14.20 6.04
N VAL A 61 -4.05 15.08 6.47
CA VAL A 61 -5.42 15.12 5.99
C VAL A 61 -5.44 15.68 4.55
N PRO A 62 -6.18 15.05 3.62
CA PRO A 62 -6.32 15.57 2.27
C PRO A 62 -7.11 16.88 2.31
N THR A 63 -6.60 17.93 1.66
CA THR A 63 -7.32 19.20 1.51
C THR A 63 -8.63 18.95 0.77
N SER A 64 -9.73 19.52 1.24
CA SER A 64 -10.95 19.58 0.45
C SER A 64 -10.65 20.31 -0.84
N ALA A 65 -10.69 19.62 -1.98
CA ALA A 65 -10.71 20.31 -3.25
C ALA A 65 -11.88 21.30 -3.21
N PRO A 66 -11.69 22.58 -3.60
CA PRO A 66 -12.79 23.53 -3.60
C PRO A 66 -13.91 22.91 -4.41
N ALA A 67 -15.13 22.93 -3.86
CA ALA A 67 -16.32 22.39 -4.50
C ALA A 67 -16.53 23.08 -5.85
N ALA A 68 -15.91 22.55 -6.91
CA ALA A 68 -16.14 22.98 -8.27
C ALA A 68 -17.55 22.50 -8.64
N ARG A 69 -18.53 23.37 -8.39
CA ARG A 69 -19.90 23.34 -8.92
C ARG A 69 -20.70 22.07 -8.62
N GLN A 70 -21.17 21.95 -7.38
CA GLN A 70 -22.51 21.40 -7.14
C GLN A 70 -23.37 22.52 -6.55
N THR A 71 -23.61 23.55 -7.35
CA THR A 71 -24.64 24.54 -7.06
C THR A 71 -25.51 24.70 -8.29
N LYS A 72 -26.76 24.23 -8.13
CA LYS A 72 -27.99 24.70 -8.77
C LYS A 72 -28.29 24.18 -10.18
N GLU A 73 -28.77 22.93 -10.24
CA GLU A 73 -29.91 22.57 -11.09
C GLU A 73 -31.00 21.92 -10.22
N ALA A 74 -31.53 22.71 -9.31
CA ALA A 74 -32.89 22.54 -8.82
C ALA A 74 -33.52 23.93 -8.90
N THR A 75 -34.71 23.99 -9.51
CA THR A 75 -35.49 25.19 -9.85
C THR A 75 -35.22 25.78 -11.24
N ARG A 76 -35.94 25.29 -12.27
CA ARG A 76 -37.18 25.93 -12.74
C ARG A 76 -38.01 24.94 -13.55
#